data_AF-X6FCM6-F1
#
_entry.id   AF-X6FCM6-F1
#
_cell.length_a   1.000
_cell.length_b   1.000
_cell.length_c   1.000
_cell.angle_alpha   90.00
_cell.angle_beta   90.00
_cell.angle_gamma   90.00
#
_symmetry.space_group_name_H-M   'P 1'
#
loop_
_entity.id
_entity.type
_entity.pdbx_description
1 polymer ?
#
loop_
_entity_poly.entity_id
_entity_poly.type
_entity_poly.pdbx_seq_one_letter_code
_entity_poly.pdbx_strand_id
1 'polypeptide(L)' 'MKQNTLYLLIGALIIVIIALGVYVYREQARPKGVELRIDDKGISIQQN' A
#
# COMPACT_ATOMS: atom_id res chain seq x y z
N MET A 1 2.80 -31.54 -22.61
CA MET A 1 2.46 -30.10 -22.64
C MET A 1 1.68 -29.59 -21.41
N LYS A 2 1.67 -30.30 -20.26
CA LYS A 2 0.99 -29.85 -19.01
C LYS A 2 1.95 -29.31 -17.94
N GLN A 3 3.26 -29.53 -18.11
CA GLN A 3 4.27 -29.16 -17.11
C GLN A 3 4.58 -27.65 -17.12
N ASN A 4 4.52 -26.99 -18.28
CA ASN A 4 4.72 -25.53 -18.39
C ASN A 4 3.59 -24.71 -17.77
N THR A 5 2.37 -25.24 -17.71
CA THR A 5 1.22 -24.53 -17.15
C THR A 5 1.39 -24.25 -15.66
N LEU A 6 1.98 -25.19 -14.92
CA LEU A 6 2.23 -25.02 -13.49
C LEU A 6 3.25 -23.90 -13.25
N TYR A 7 4.34 -23.86 -14.00
CA TYR A 7 5.34 -22.80 -13.89
C TYR A 7 4.79 -21.42 -14.29
N LEU A 8 3.90 -21.37 -15.29
CA LEU A 8 3.20 -20.13 -15.65
C LEU A 8 2.30 -19.63 -14.52
N LEU A 9 1.54 -20.53 -13.88
CA LEU A 9 0.71 -20.18 -12.73
C LEU A 9 1.53 -19.69 -11.53
N ILE A 10 2.65 -20.37 -11.25
CA ILE A 10 3.57 -19.98 -10.17
C ILE A 10 4.18 -18.60 -10.48
N GLY A 11 4.65 -18.39 -11.71
CA GLY A 11 5.21 -17.10 -12.13
C GLY A 11 4.18 -15.96 -12.01
N ALA A 12 2.95 -16.19 -12.45
CA ALA A 12 1.87 -15.23 -12.30
C ALA A 12 1.56 -14.93 -10.82
N LEU A 13 1.54 -15.97 -9.97
CA LEU A 13 1.28 -15.80 -8.54
C LEU A 13 2.37 -14.97 -7.84
N ILE A 14 3.64 -15.19 -8.19
CA ILE A 14 4.76 -14.39 -7.65
C ILE A 14 4.59 -12.90 -8.00
N ILE A 15 4.22 -12.59 -9.25
CA ILE A 15 3.99 -11.21 -9.68
C ILE A 15 2.86 -10.56 -8.86
N VAL A 16 1.76 -11.29 -8.63
CA VAL A 16 0.64 -10.80 -7.82
C VAL A 16 1.08 -10.49 -6.39
N ILE A 17 1.86 -11.38 -5.77
CA ILE A 17 2.38 -11.18 -4.40
C ILE A 17 3.27 -9.93 -4.33
N ILE A 18 4.17 -9.74 -5.31
CA ILE A 18 5.04 -8.56 -5.36
C ILE A 18 4.21 -7.28 -5.52
N ALA A 19 3.24 -7.26 -6.43
CA ALA A 19 2.38 -6.09 -6.65
C ALA A 19 1.60 -5.72 -5.39
N LEU A 20 1.01 -6.70 -4.70
CA LEU A 20 0.30 -6.48 -3.44
C LEU A 20 1.24 -6.02 -2.32
N GLY A 21 2.43 -6.61 -2.22
CA GLY A 21 3.45 -6.19 -1.26
C GLY A 21 3.86 -4.73 -1.46
N VAL A 22 4.06 -4.30 -2.70
CA VAL A 22 4.34 -2.89 -3.03
C VAL A 22 3.16 -1.99 -2.71
N TYR A 23 1.94 -2.41 -3.03
CA TYR A 23 0.72 -1.65 -2.71
C TYR A 23 0.56 -1.42 -1.21
N VAL A 24 0.70 -2.49 -0.42
CA VAL A 24 0.61 -2.45 1.05
C VAL A 24 1.77 -1.64 1.65
N TYR A 25 2.99 -1.80 1.14
CA TYR A 25 4.14 -1.02 1.61
C TYR A 25 3.95 0.48 1.36
N ARG A 26 3.42 0.85 0.20
CA ARG A 26 3.07 2.25 -0.10
C ARG A 26 2.00 2.77 0.84
N GLU A 27 1.00 1.96 1.15
CA GLU A 27 -0.10 2.38 2.03
C GLU A 27 0.38 2.58 3.48
N GLN A 28 1.24 1.70 3.98
CA GLN A 28 1.87 1.86 5.30
C GLN A 28 2.89 3.00 5.34
N ALA A 29 3.57 3.27 4.23
CA ALA A 29 4.51 4.38 4.11
C ALA A 29 3.81 5.74 3.94
N ARG A 30 2.48 5.79 3.77
CA ARG A 30 1.75 7.05 3.92
C ARG A 30 1.82 7.43 5.40
N PRO A 31 2.53 8.51 5.78
CA PRO A 31 2.47 8.98 7.14
C PRO A 31 1.00 9.24 7.47
N LYS A 32 0.53 8.79 8.64
CA LYS A 32 -0.79 9.18 9.15
C LYS A 32 -0.88 10.70 9.00
N GLY A 33 -1.70 11.14 8.04
CA GLY A 33 -1.78 12.55 7.67
C GLY A 33 -2.12 13.34 8.92
N VAL A 34 -1.29 14.32 9.26
CA VAL A 34 -1.61 15.22 10.37
C VAL A 34 -2.77 16.07 9.88
N GLU A 35 -3.93 15.97 10.53
CA GLU A 35 -5.10 16.75 10.15
C GLU A 35 -4.87 18.19 10.66
N LEU A 36 -4.38 19.06 9.79
CA LEU A 36 -4.22 20.49 10.10
C LEU A 36 -5.60 21.15 10.01
N ARG A 37 -6.19 21.42 11.16
CA ARG A 37 -7.41 22.24 11.27
C ARG A 37 -6.99 23.68 11.51
N ILE A 38 -7.28 24.54 10.54
CA ILE A 38 -7.11 25.99 10.65
C ILE A 38 -8.50 26.53 11.00
N ASP A 39 -8.66 27.03 12.21
CA ASP A 39 -9.87 27.70 12.67
C ASP A 39 -9.58 29.15 13.06
N ASP A 40 -10.64 29.91 13.31
CA ASP A 40 -10.58 31.33 13.62
C ASP A 40 -9.83 31.64 14.93
N LYS A 41 -9.43 30.61 15.70
CA LYS A 41 -8.68 30.71 16.96
C LYS A 41 -7.21 30.33 16.83
N GLY A 42 -6.77 29.76 15.71
CA GLY A 42 -5.35 29.45 15.44
C GLY A 42 -5.11 28.11 14.75
N ILE A 43 -3.86 27.65 14.75
CA ILE A 43 -3.46 26.36 14.16
C ILE A 43 -3.54 25.28 15.23
N SER A 44 -4.42 24.30 15.03
CA SER A 44 -4.53 23.11 15.89
C SER A 44 -3.95 21.89 15.17
N ILE A 45 -2.90 21.29 15.74
CA ILE A 45 -2.28 20.06 15.22
C ILE A 45 -2.86 18.88 16.02
N GLN A 46 -3.60 18.00 15.35
CA GLN A 46 -4.14 16.78 15.97
C GLN A 46 -3.53 15.54 15.27
N GLN A 47 -2.85 14.70 16.05
CA GLN A 47 -2.28 13.43 15.61
C GLN A 47 -3.22 12.27 15.99
N ASN A 48 -3.38 11.31 15.09
CA ASN A 48 -4.17 10.07 15.24
C ASN A 48 -3.28 8.83 15.41
#